data_AF-A0A382J6E0-F1
#
_entry.id   AF-A0A382J6E0-F1
#
_cell.length_a   1.000
_cell.length_b   1.000
_cell.length_c   1.000
_cell.angle_alpha   90.00
_cell.angle_beta   90.00
_cell.angle_gamma   90.00
#
_symmetry.space_group_name_H-M   'P 1'
#
loop_
_entity.id
_entity.type
_entity.pdbx_description
1 polymer ?
#
loop_
_entity_poly.entity_id
_entity_poly.type
_entity_poly.pdbx_seq_one_letter_code
_entity_poly.pdbx_strand_id
1 'polypeptide(L)'
;NDGSMESHEEVEQYSFSGSVSTTYDSYPSSYSKTNIGGSGSKLPTKLEIWADVADQGWGSYCTWFYVYLTDSSGANITYKSWAAPRPRNTNLYTQFDLSQFDNESWYRPYAGFKVRMYAPYSGCAAYLYSMTVKLTYNEVNLPSFNTPTGMTGDIYGNLYISGYGSHKIRKIDSEGHVTTYAGSGTAGSTNGASTTARFNSPYGLASDSSGNIYVADSGNNLIRKIDSNGTVTTLAGSGSAASTDGQGTSASFNRPLGIAVDNSGNVYVVDNQGHKIRRIDSSGYVTTLAGTGSAGSSNQGASSTFNSPSGLALDSSNNLYVADLHNHLIRKISIPPEHSEVALTLYNLD
;
A
#
# COMPACT_ATOMS: atom_id res chain seq x y z
N ASN A 1 -5.03 21.48 -15.95
CA ASN A 1 -4.78 21.10 -14.55
C ASN A 1 -3.34 20.64 -14.47
N ASP A 2 -2.45 21.62 -14.41
CA ASP A 2 -1.03 21.43 -14.17
C ASP A 2 -0.84 20.77 -12.80
N GLY A 3 -0.18 19.61 -12.78
CA GLY A 3 0.03 18.80 -11.58
C GLY A 3 1.03 19.38 -10.60
N SER A 4 1.14 20.71 -10.47
CA SER A 4 1.87 21.33 -9.37
C SER A 4 0.98 21.31 -8.14
N MET A 5 1.04 20.21 -7.37
CA MET A 5 0.60 20.24 -5.98
C MET A 5 1.51 21.22 -5.24
N GLU A 6 0.97 22.36 -4.84
CA GLU A 6 1.62 23.24 -3.87
C GLU A 6 1.91 22.43 -2.61
N SER A 7 3.13 22.52 -2.09
CA SER A 7 3.51 21.88 -0.83
C SER A 7 2.73 22.56 0.31
N HIS A 8 1.67 21.93 0.77
CA HIS A 8 0.96 22.36 1.96
C HIS A 8 1.73 21.86 3.20
N GLU A 9 2.37 22.77 3.93
CA GLU A 9 2.91 22.49 5.26
C GLU A 9 1.74 22.41 6.25
N GLU A 10 1.52 21.23 6.85
CA GLU A 10 0.60 21.09 7.97
C GLU A 10 1.34 21.36 9.28
N VAL A 11 0.75 22.21 10.12
CA VAL A 11 1.35 22.70 11.35
C VAL A 11 0.42 22.41 12.53
N GLU A 12 0.86 21.55 13.45
CA GLU A 12 0.19 21.41 14.75
C GLU A 12 0.90 22.28 15.80
N GLN A 13 0.14 23.11 16.52
CA GLN A 13 0.65 24.00 17.56
C GLN A 13 0.03 23.68 18.92
N TYR A 14 0.87 23.54 19.94
CA TYR A 14 0.46 23.29 21.32
C TYR A 14 0.96 24.40 22.24
N SER A 15 0.14 24.83 23.20
CA SER A 15 0.50 25.85 24.19
C SER A 15 0.40 25.30 25.61
N PHE A 16 1.45 25.47 26.40
CA PHE A 16 1.52 25.03 27.81
C PHE A 16 2.05 26.16 28.71
N SER A 17 1.69 26.16 29.98
CA SER A 17 2.26 27.04 31.01
C SER A 17 2.28 26.33 32.37
N GLY A 18 3.26 26.65 33.22
CA GLY A 18 3.37 26.04 34.56
C GLY A 18 4.59 26.51 35.34
N SER A 19 4.68 26.13 36.62
CA SER A 19 5.78 26.50 37.49
C SER A 19 6.29 25.32 38.30
N VAL A 20 7.59 25.37 38.63
CA VAL A 20 8.30 24.36 39.43
C VAL A 20 9.08 25.06 40.54
N SER A 21 8.65 24.84 41.77
CA SER A 21 9.39 25.24 42.98
C SER A 21 9.69 23.99 43.81
N THR A 22 10.96 23.70 44.10
CA THR A 22 11.29 22.53 44.92
C THR A 22 11.35 22.88 46.40
N THR A 23 10.80 21.97 47.21
CA THR A 23 11.36 21.62 48.52
C THR A 23 11.96 20.21 48.34
N TYR A 24 13.23 20.14 47.96
CA TYR A 24 14.03 18.90 47.76
C TYR A 24 13.48 17.86 46.74
N ASP A 25 14.25 17.57 45.69
CA ASP A 25 14.12 16.37 44.82
C ASP A 25 12.77 16.08 44.14
N SER A 26 11.90 17.07 43.96
CA SER A 26 10.70 16.88 43.15
C SER A 26 10.96 17.29 41.70
N TYR A 27 10.84 16.37 40.73
CA TYR A 27 10.59 16.69 39.32
C TYR A 27 9.09 17.02 39.15
N PRO A 28 8.63 18.27 38.96
CA PRO A 28 7.21 18.53 38.75
C PRO A 28 6.90 18.85 37.28
N SER A 29 5.66 18.51 36.89
CA SER A 29 5.04 18.68 35.58
C SER A 29 5.93 18.27 34.39
N SER A 30 5.93 16.97 34.06
CA SER A 30 6.35 16.54 32.73
C SER A 30 5.24 16.83 31.73
N TYR A 31 5.49 17.71 30.77
CA TYR A 31 4.61 17.87 29.62
C TYR A 31 5.04 16.87 28.57
N SER A 32 4.14 15.98 28.18
CA SER A 32 4.47 14.93 27.22
C SER A 32 3.33 14.74 26.24
N LYS A 33 3.69 14.56 24.97
CA LYS A 33 2.77 14.01 23.98
C LYS A 33 3.32 12.68 23.52
N THR A 34 2.52 11.64 23.73
CA THR A 34 2.70 10.32 23.12
C THR A 34 1.98 10.28 21.79
N ASN A 35 2.45 9.46 20.86
CA ASN A 35 1.91 9.29 19.52
C ASN A 35 1.85 10.60 18.71
N ILE A 36 2.97 11.31 18.61
CA ILE A 36 3.12 12.45 17.68
C ILE A 36 3.15 12.01 16.20
N GLY A 37 3.30 10.71 15.95
CA GLY A 37 2.96 10.12 14.67
C GLY A 37 1.45 9.97 14.59
N GLY A 38 0.82 10.72 13.67
CA GLY A 38 -0.62 10.65 13.46
C GLY A 38 -1.08 9.23 13.12
N SER A 39 -2.39 8.98 13.27
CA SER A 39 -3.01 7.80 12.68
C SER A 39 -2.92 7.91 11.15
N GLY A 40 -2.11 7.07 10.51
CA GLY A 40 -1.91 7.06 9.06
C GLY A 40 -0.83 8.02 8.57
N SER A 41 -0.21 7.65 7.43
CA SER A 41 0.63 8.36 6.42
C SER A 41 1.31 9.72 6.64
N LYS A 42 1.29 10.35 7.82
CA LYS A 42 1.88 11.66 8.07
C LYS A 42 2.94 11.55 9.17
N LEU A 43 4.19 11.77 8.81
CA LEU A 43 5.33 11.74 9.75
C LEU A 43 5.84 13.17 9.99
N PRO A 44 6.04 13.58 11.26
CA PRO A 44 6.61 14.87 11.55
C PRO A 44 8.08 14.88 11.16
N THR A 45 8.51 15.86 10.37
CA THR A 45 9.89 16.04 9.90
C THR A 45 10.66 17.05 10.74
N LYS A 46 9.95 17.87 11.52
CA LYS A 46 10.54 18.86 12.41
C LYS A 46 9.73 18.98 13.70
N LEU A 47 10.43 19.05 14.83
CA LEU A 47 9.87 19.46 16.11
C LEU A 47 10.55 20.77 16.52
N GLU A 48 9.78 21.82 16.72
CA GLU A 48 10.24 23.12 17.21
C GLU A 48 9.59 23.43 18.55
N ILE A 49 10.37 23.96 19.49
CA ILE A 49 9.86 24.37 20.81
C ILE A 49 10.38 25.78 21.10
N TRP A 50 9.44 26.67 21.43
CA TRP A 50 9.71 27.98 22.02
C TRP A 50 9.21 27.96 23.45
N ALA A 51 10.03 28.37 24.41
CA ALA A 51 9.66 28.41 25.81
C ALA A 51 10.13 29.72 26.45
N ASP A 52 9.23 30.42 27.13
CA ASP A 52 9.57 31.53 28.01
C ASP A 52 9.79 30.99 29.42
N VAL A 53 11.06 30.98 29.83
CA VAL A 53 11.48 30.45 31.13
C VAL A 53 12.22 31.49 31.96
N ALA A 54 12.15 31.33 33.29
CA ALA A 54 12.94 32.14 34.22
C ALA A 54 13.44 31.33 35.42
N ASP A 55 14.70 31.61 35.81
CA ASP A 55 15.25 31.25 37.12
C ASP A 55 15.01 32.41 38.11
N GLN A 56 14.27 32.16 39.19
CA GLN A 56 13.98 33.14 40.24
C GLN A 56 14.72 32.85 41.56
N GLY A 57 15.66 31.89 41.58
CA GLY A 57 16.43 31.55 42.77
C GLY A 57 17.45 32.62 43.16
N TRP A 58 17.95 32.58 44.40
CA TRP A 58 19.03 33.45 44.92
C TRP A 58 20.38 32.69 44.88
N GLY A 59 21.15 32.77 43.79
CA GLY A 59 22.46 32.08 43.62
C GLY A 59 22.69 31.45 42.23
N SER A 60 23.92 31.24 41.78
CA SER A 60 24.34 30.81 40.41
C SER A 60 23.39 29.85 39.66
N TYR A 61 23.26 30.00 38.33
CA TYR A 61 22.37 29.22 37.41
C TYR A 61 22.09 27.80 37.91
N CYS A 62 20.91 27.57 38.49
CA CYS A 62 20.65 26.33 39.22
C CYS A 62 19.39 25.61 38.77
N THR A 63 18.88 25.94 37.60
CA THR A 63 17.70 25.32 37.01
C THR A 63 17.97 24.90 35.56
N TRP A 64 17.36 23.80 35.14
CA TRP A 64 17.60 23.17 33.84
C TRP A 64 16.28 22.86 33.14
N PHE A 65 16.29 23.03 31.83
CA PHE A 65 15.19 22.67 30.94
C PHE A 65 15.65 21.54 30.01
N TYR A 66 14.90 20.45 29.94
CA TYR A 66 15.18 19.29 29.12
C TYR A 66 14.03 19.01 28.16
N VAL A 67 14.38 18.73 26.91
CA VAL A 67 13.45 18.21 25.91
C VAL A 67 13.98 16.86 25.45
N TYR A 68 13.25 15.81 25.77
CA TYR A 68 13.53 14.44 25.36
C TYR A 68 12.68 14.05 24.17
N LEU A 69 13.27 13.38 23.19
CA LEU A 69 12.54 12.54 22.25
C LEU A 69 12.38 11.13 22.85
N THR A 70 11.21 10.52 22.68
CA THR A 70 10.90 9.21 23.28
C THR A 70 10.39 8.19 22.28
N ASP A 71 10.65 6.91 22.52
CA ASP A 71 10.12 5.80 21.74
C ASP A 71 8.66 5.47 22.04
N SER A 72 8.13 4.43 21.37
CA SER A 72 6.76 3.92 21.53
C SER A 72 6.47 3.34 22.91
N SER A 73 7.49 2.91 23.65
CA SER A 73 7.37 2.50 25.05
C SER A 73 7.45 3.70 26.01
N GLY A 74 7.78 4.89 25.49
CA GLY A 74 8.01 6.10 26.25
C GLY A 74 9.42 6.22 26.83
N ALA A 75 10.38 5.39 26.41
CA ALA A 75 11.77 5.49 26.84
C ALA A 75 12.45 6.69 26.16
N ASN A 76 13.34 7.38 26.89
CA ASN A 76 14.08 8.52 26.36
C ASN A 76 15.19 8.03 25.42
N ILE A 77 15.27 8.59 24.21
CA ILE A 77 16.32 8.23 23.25
C ILE A 77 17.41 9.29 23.18
N THR A 78 17.00 10.55 23.04
CA THR A 78 17.92 11.68 22.99
C THR A 78 17.27 12.89 23.63
N TYR A 79 18.08 13.86 24.01
CA TYR A 79 17.60 15.09 24.60
C TYR A 79 18.44 16.29 24.20
N LYS A 80 17.82 17.46 24.31
CA LYS A 80 18.53 18.74 24.37
C LYS A 80 18.23 19.40 25.71
N SER A 81 19.22 20.10 26.26
CA SER A 81 19.12 20.72 27.57
C SER A 81 19.76 22.09 27.62
N TRP A 82 19.21 22.97 28.45
CA TRP A 82 19.73 24.31 28.70
C TRP A 82 19.66 24.64 30.19
N ALA A 83 20.63 25.41 30.68
CA ALA A 83 20.48 26.10 31.95
C ALA A 83 19.46 27.23 31.77
N ALA A 84 18.52 27.40 32.71
CA ALA A 84 17.57 28.50 32.61
C ALA A 84 18.33 29.83 32.81
N PRO A 85 18.15 30.83 31.93
CA PRO A 85 19.00 32.01 31.97
C PRO A 85 18.57 33.01 33.05
N ARG A 86 19.52 33.88 33.44
CA ARG A 86 19.25 35.15 34.14
C ARG A 86 19.52 36.29 33.16
N PRO A 87 18.70 37.36 33.10
CA PRO A 87 17.57 37.72 33.97
C PRO A 87 16.20 37.30 33.39
N ARG A 88 15.10 37.76 34.04
CA ARG A 88 13.70 37.37 33.77
C ARG A 88 13.33 37.36 32.27
N ASN A 89 12.59 36.33 31.87
CA ASN A 89 11.93 36.12 30.58
C ASN A 89 12.88 35.86 29.41
N THR A 90 13.59 34.72 29.45
CA THR A 90 14.40 34.31 28.30
C THR A 90 13.62 33.34 27.42
N ASN A 91 13.52 33.69 26.15
CA ASN A 91 12.98 32.83 25.11
C ASN A 91 14.02 31.76 24.73
N LEU A 92 13.79 30.53 25.17
CA LEU A 92 14.50 29.36 24.68
C LEU A 92 13.88 28.91 23.36
N TYR A 93 14.74 28.61 22.40
CA TYR A 93 14.35 27.97 21.14
C TYR A 93 15.18 26.70 20.93
N THR A 94 14.51 25.62 20.55
CA THR A 94 15.16 24.42 20.08
C THR A 94 14.41 23.79 18.93
N GLN A 95 15.16 23.10 18.08
CA GLN A 95 14.62 22.27 17.02
C GLN A 95 15.24 20.88 17.03
N PHE A 96 14.46 19.88 16.68
CA PHE A 96 14.93 18.57 16.29
C PHE A 96 14.61 18.36 14.82
N ASP A 97 15.64 18.03 14.04
CA ASP A 97 15.45 17.49 12.70
C ASP A 97 15.03 16.02 12.86
N LEU A 98 13.80 15.73 12.44
CA LEU A 98 13.22 14.39 12.50
C LEU A 98 13.31 13.69 11.13
N SER A 99 13.72 14.39 10.06
CA SER A 99 13.83 13.84 8.70
C SER A 99 14.96 12.83 8.56
N GLN A 100 16.03 12.95 9.35
CA GLN A 100 17.15 12.02 9.38
C GLN A 100 16.77 10.59 9.82
N PHE A 101 15.53 10.37 10.28
CA PHE A 101 15.02 9.06 10.69
C PHE A 101 14.15 8.39 9.61
N ASP A 102 14.07 8.97 8.40
CA ASP A 102 13.42 8.37 7.22
C ASP A 102 14.27 7.28 6.54
N ASN A 103 15.52 7.06 6.97
CA ASN A 103 16.47 6.30 6.16
C ASN A 103 16.43 4.78 6.28
N GLU A 104 15.66 4.20 7.21
CA GLU A 104 15.41 2.75 7.22
C GLU A 104 13.98 2.48 7.70
N SER A 105 13.11 2.03 6.79
CA SER A 105 11.64 1.93 6.95
C SER A 105 11.12 0.93 7.98
N TRP A 106 11.90 0.58 9.01
CA TRP A 106 11.57 -0.51 9.93
C TRP A 106 11.97 -0.27 11.39
N TYR A 107 12.60 0.86 11.73
CA TYR A 107 12.85 1.24 13.12
C TYR A 107 12.14 2.55 13.44
N ARG A 108 11.22 2.52 14.40
CA ARG A 108 10.53 3.71 14.93
C ARG A 108 11.28 4.19 16.17
N PRO A 109 12.30 5.06 16.07
CA PRO A 109 12.91 5.56 17.28
C PRO A 109 11.90 6.43 18.04
N TYR A 110 11.13 7.33 17.43
CA TYR A 110 10.35 8.30 18.23
C TYR A 110 8.83 8.19 18.06
N ALA A 111 8.13 7.96 19.16
CA ALA A 111 6.68 8.03 19.24
C ALA A 111 6.19 9.28 19.98
N GLY A 112 7.07 10.05 20.63
CA GLY A 112 6.66 11.21 21.42
C GLY A 112 7.80 12.14 21.81
N PHE A 113 7.44 13.17 22.58
CA PHE A 113 8.40 14.02 23.26
C PHE A 113 8.01 14.20 24.74
N LYS A 114 9.00 14.46 25.59
CA LYS A 114 8.83 14.85 26.99
C LYS A 114 9.61 16.12 27.27
N VAL A 115 8.95 17.10 27.86
CA VAL A 115 9.59 18.32 28.38
C VAL A 115 9.63 18.24 29.89
N ARG A 116 10.80 18.50 30.47
CA ARG A 116 11.01 18.51 31.93
C ARG A 116 11.79 19.74 32.37
N MET A 117 11.36 20.31 33.49
CA MET A 117 12.11 21.32 34.23
C MET A 117 12.71 20.67 35.47
N TYR A 118 13.94 21.08 35.83
CA TYR A 118 14.66 20.51 36.94
C TYR A 118 15.34 21.60 37.76
N ALA A 119 15.17 21.57 39.09
CA ALA A 119 15.76 22.51 40.04
C ALA A 119 16.44 21.73 41.19
N PRO A 120 17.71 21.30 41.02
CA PRO A 120 18.38 20.36 41.93
C PRO A 120 18.65 20.86 43.34
N TYR A 121 18.65 22.18 43.58
CA TYR A 121 19.11 22.75 44.84
C TYR A 121 18.00 23.49 45.58
N SER A 122 18.04 23.43 46.91
CA SER A 122 17.16 24.22 47.78
C SER A 122 17.33 25.71 47.51
N GLY A 123 16.22 26.41 47.29
CA GLY A 123 16.23 27.85 46.96
C GLY A 123 16.25 28.17 45.46
N CYS A 124 16.25 27.14 44.60
CA CYS A 124 16.10 27.30 43.14
C CYS A 124 14.63 27.17 42.73
N ALA A 125 14.19 28.06 41.84
CA ALA A 125 12.82 28.06 41.33
C ALA A 125 12.82 28.35 39.84
N ALA A 126 12.20 27.45 39.06
CA ALA A 126 12.10 27.56 37.61
C ALA A 126 10.65 27.79 37.21
N TYR A 127 10.41 28.80 36.38
CA TYR A 127 9.08 29.13 35.88
C TYR A 127 9.04 28.92 34.37
N LEU A 128 7.96 28.33 33.87
CA LEU A 128 7.63 28.22 32.45
C LEU A 128 6.36 29.04 32.20
N TYR A 129 6.55 30.29 31.79
CA TYR A 129 5.42 31.20 31.57
C TYR A 129 4.62 30.80 30.33
N SER A 130 5.31 30.38 29.27
CA SER A 130 4.67 29.84 28.09
C SER A 130 5.60 28.85 27.39
N MET A 131 5.02 27.84 26.76
CA MET A 131 5.70 26.97 25.83
C MET A 131 4.82 26.79 24.61
N THR A 132 5.38 27.02 23.44
CA THR A 132 4.79 26.63 22.17
C THR A 132 5.58 25.46 21.59
N VAL A 133 4.88 24.38 21.26
CA VAL A 133 5.44 23.27 20.49
C VAL A 133 4.83 23.28 19.11
N LYS A 134 5.67 23.26 18.08
CA LYS A 134 5.27 23.12 16.67
C LYS A 134 5.80 21.81 16.12
N LEU A 135 4.91 21.04 15.51
CA LEU A 135 5.28 19.91 14.67
C LEU A 135 5.03 20.30 13.21
N THR A 136 6.07 20.16 12.40
CA THR A 136 5.97 20.26 10.94
C THR A 136 5.91 18.87 10.36
N TYR A 137 4.93 18.63 9.52
CA TYR A 137 4.77 17.39 8.76
C TYR A 137 5.13 17.68 7.31
N ASN A 138 5.92 16.80 6.71
CA ASN A 138 5.93 16.72 5.25
C ASN A 138 4.75 15.82 4.88
N GLU A 139 3.96 16.19 3.88
CA GLU A 139 3.12 15.21 3.23
C GLU A 139 4.03 14.14 2.65
N VAL A 140 4.08 12.97 3.28
CA VAL A 140 4.61 11.78 2.63
C VAL A 140 3.73 11.63 1.41
N ASN A 141 4.32 11.75 0.23
CA ASN A 141 3.65 11.60 -1.05
C ASN A 141 2.93 10.26 -1.00
N LEU A 142 1.63 10.28 -0.67
CA LEU A 142 0.88 9.09 -0.36
C LEU A 142 1.01 8.19 -1.58
N PRO A 143 1.36 6.90 -1.41
CA PRO A 143 1.55 6.00 -2.53
C PRO A 143 0.29 6.01 -3.40
N SER A 144 0.36 6.73 -4.52
CA SER A 144 -0.82 6.95 -5.35
C SER A 144 -1.07 5.68 -6.16
N PHE A 145 -2.34 5.26 -6.19
CA PHE A 145 -2.81 4.26 -7.13
C PHE A 145 -3.23 4.98 -8.39
N ASN A 146 -2.37 4.99 -9.41
CA ASN A 146 -2.76 5.50 -10.72
C ASN A 146 -3.64 4.44 -11.40
N THR A 147 -4.95 4.72 -11.43
CA THR A 147 -5.99 3.88 -12.06
C THR A 147 -5.94 2.41 -11.63
N PRO A 148 -6.21 2.09 -10.35
CA PRO A 148 -6.27 0.70 -9.90
C PRO A 148 -7.44 -0.05 -10.58
N THR A 149 -7.22 -1.29 -11.02
CA THR A 149 -8.23 -2.05 -11.80
C THR A 149 -8.54 -3.43 -11.26
N GLY A 150 -7.55 -4.17 -10.75
CA GLY A 150 -7.72 -5.51 -10.19
C GLY A 150 -6.96 -5.67 -8.88
N MET A 151 -7.41 -6.63 -8.07
CA MET A 151 -6.79 -6.94 -6.79
C MET A 151 -6.86 -8.43 -6.47
N THR A 152 -5.86 -8.94 -5.74
CA THR A 152 -5.87 -10.29 -5.16
C THR A 152 -5.15 -10.29 -3.82
N GLY A 153 -5.51 -11.21 -2.92
CA GLY A 153 -4.86 -11.36 -1.61
C GLY A 153 -3.97 -12.60 -1.55
N ASP A 154 -3.00 -12.63 -0.64
CA ASP A 154 -2.32 -13.88 -0.26
C ASP A 154 -2.77 -14.38 1.12
N ILE A 155 -2.32 -15.59 1.49
CA ILE A 155 -2.64 -16.22 2.77
C ILE A 155 -2.03 -15.49 3.98
N TYR A 156 -1.08 -14.57 3.73
CA TYR A 156 -0.42 -13.77 4.76
C TYR A 156 -1.12 -12.43 5.00
N GLY A 157 -2.23 -12.16 4.31
CA GLY A 157 -3.00 -10.93 4.47
C GLY A 157 -2.49 -9.75 3.64
N ASN A 158 -1.57 -9.98 2.69
CA ASN A 158 -1.16 -8.93 1.77
C ASN A 158 -2.18 -8.79 0.62
N LEU A 159 -2.41 -7.57 0.15
CA LEU A 159 -3.18 -7.26 -1.06
C LEU A 159 -2.26 -6.81 -2.18
N TYR A 160 -2.46 -7.37 -3.37
CA TYR A 160 -1.78 -6.98 -4.59
C TYR A 160 -2.76 -6.27 -5.51
N ILE A 161 -2.37 -5.14 -6.06
CA ILE A 161 -3.24 -4.25 -6.83
C ILE A 161 -2.55 -3.89 -8.15
N SER A 162 -3.23 -4.07 -9.27
CA SER A 162 -2.73 -3.63 -10.57
C SER A 162 -2.98 -2.14 -10.73
N GLY A 163 -1.92 -1.37 -10.97
CA GLY A 163 -2.03 0.04 -11.32
C GLY A 163 -1.96 0.20 -12.84
N TYR A 164 -3.11 0.20 -13.49
CA TYR A 164 -3.26 0.20 -14.95
C TYR A 164 -2.40 1.29 -15.62
N GLY A 165 -2.60 2.55 -15.25
CA GLY A 165 -1.86 3.68 -15.80
C GLY A 165 -0.41 3.78 -15.33
N SER A 166 -0.06 3.11 -14.22
CA SER A 166 1.33 3.09 -13.72
C SER A 166 2.17 1.95 -14.28
N HIS A 167 1.57 0.95 -14.93
CA HIS A 167 2.25 -0.26 -15.41
C HIS A 167 2.99 -1.05 -14.30
N LYS A 168 2.45 -0.99 -13.08
CA LYS A 168 3.00 -1.63 -11.89
C LYS A 168 1.95 -2.51 -11.21
N ILE A 169 2.43 -3.50 -10.48
CA ILE A 169 1.69 -4.20 -9.44
C ILE A 169 2.15 -3.63 -8.10
N ARG A 170 1.21 -3.15 -7.31
CA ARG A 170 1.41 -2.62 -5.96
C ARG A 170 1.11 -3.71 -4.94
N LYS A 171 1.78 -3.66 -3.78
CA LYS A 171 1.47 -4.51 -2.63
C LYS A 171 1.08 -3.61 -1.47
N ILE A 172 0.02 -3.96 -0.76
CA ILE A 172 -0.34 -3.49 0.57
C ILE A 172 -0.07 -4.65 1.52
N ASP A 173 0.80 -4.49 2.51
CA ASP A 173 1.03 -5.53 3.52
C ASP A 173 -0.05 -5.54 4.62
N SER A 174 0.06 -6.49 5.55
CA SER A 174 -0.88 -6.65 6.68
C SER A 174 -0.93 -5.43 7.60
N GLU A 175 0.12 -4.61 7.59
CA GLU A 175 0.23 -3.37 8.37
C GLU A 175 -0.25 -2.13 7.59
N GLY A 176 -0.63 -2.30 6.32
CA GLY A 176 -1.15 -1.24 5.45
C GLY A 176 -0.08 -0.47 4.66
N HIS A 177 1.18 -0.91 4.65
CA HIS A 177 2.23 -0.25 3.88
C HIS A 177 2.12 -0.57 2.40
N VAL A 178 2.22 0.47 1.55
CA VAL A 178 2.13 0.30 0.10
C VAL A 178 3.50 0.36 -0.57
N THR A 179 3.89 -0.72 -1.23
CA THR A 179 5.14 -0.82 -2.00
C THR A 179 4.87 -1.14 -3.47
N THR A 180 5.90 -1.04 -4.32
CA THR A 180 5.83 -1.65 -5.66
C THR A 180 6.23 -3.11 -5.52
N TYR A 181 5.32 -4.02 -5.86
CA TYR A 181 5.60 -5.45 -5.86
C TYR A 181 6.37 -5.85 -7.13
N ALA A 182 5.91 -5.40 -8.29
CA ALA A 182 6.53 -5.65 -9.58
C ALA A 182 6.23 -4.55 -10.62
N GLY A 183 7.06 -4.45 -11.65
CA GLY A 183 6.92 -3.51 -12.75
C GLY A 183 7.85 -2.30 -12.60
N SER A 184 8.62 -1.99 -13.65
CA SER A 184 9.52 -0.82 -13.65
C SER A 184 8.77 0.52 -13.71
N GLY A 185 7.48 0.50 -14.05
CA GLY A 185 6.68 1.70 -14.34
C GLY A 185 6.75 2.18 -15.79
N THR A 186 7.46 1.45 -16.66
CA THR A 186 7.53 1.74 -18.09
C THR A 186 6.74 0.68 -18.85
N ALA A 187 5.89 1.10 -19.78
CA ALA A 187 5.14 0.20 -20.64
C ALA A 187 6.09 -0.75 -21.39
N GLY A 188 5.74 -2.04 -21.44
CA GLY A 188 6.47 -3.06 -22.19
C GLY A 188 6.20 -4.46 -21.66
N SER A 189 6.82 -5.48 -22.23
CA SER A 189 6.56 -6.90 -21.91
C SER A 189 7.80 -7.66 -21.41
N THR A 190 8.86 -6.96 -21.02
CA THR A 190 10.11 -7.57 -20.56
C THR A 190 9.88 -8.48 -19.35
N ASN A 191 10.36 -9.72 -19.42
CA ASN A 191 10.44 -10.69 -18.32
C ASN A 191 11.68 -10.41 -17.44
N GLY A 192 11.73 -11.00 -16.24
CA GLY A 192 12.88 -10.89 -15.34
C GLY A 192 12.47 -10.65 -13.88
N ALA A 193 13.38 -10.11 -13.08
CA ALA A 193 13.10 -9.76 -11.69
C ALA A 193 11.97 -8.72 -11.60
N SER A 194 11.21 -8.74 -10.50
CA SER A 194 10.05 -7.87 -10.29
C SER A 194 10.34 -6.38 -10.47
N THR A 195 11.53 -5.92 -10.13
CA THR A 195 11.96 -4.52 -10.25
C THR A 195 12.28 -4.08 -11.68
N THR A 196 12.63 -5.01 -12.57
CA THR A 196 13.05 -4.73 -13.95
C THR A 196 12.04 -5.18 -15.00
N ALA A 197 11.18 -6.14 -14.66
CA ALA A 197 10.09 -6.58 -15.50
C ALA A 197 9.18 -5.42 -15.89
N ARG A 198 8.59 -5.51 -17.08
CA ARG A 198 7.67 -4.50 -17.61
C ARG A 198 6.31 -5.12 -17.86
N PHE A 199 5.29 -4.32 -17.57
CA PHE A 199 3.90 -4.56 -17.93
C PHE A 199 3.43 -3.43 -18.84
N ASN A 200 2.33 -3.62 -19.54
CA ASN A 200 1.62 -2.56 -20.24
C ASN A 200 0.14 -2.64 -19.85
N SER A 201 -0.24 -1.73 -18.96
CA SER A 201 -1.62 -1.61 -18.49
C SER A 201 -2.18 -2.93 -17.90
N PRO A 202 -1.55 -3.47 -16.83
CA PRO A 202 -2.06 -4.68 -16.19
C PRO A 202 -3.47 -4.46 -15.63
N TYR A 203 -4.32 -5.49 -15.71
CA TYR A 203 -5.74 -5.41 -15.34
C TYR A 203 -6.12 -6.38 -14.23
N GLY A 204 -6.56 -7.61 -14.55
CA GLY A 204 -6.91 -8.61 -13.54
C GLY A 204 -5.69 -9.21 -12.87
N LEU A 205 -5.84 -9.56 -11.59
CA LEU A 205 -4.86 -10.30 -10.79
C LEU A 205 -5.54 -11.52 -10.15
N ALA A 206 -4.83 -12.63 -10.04
CA ALA A 206 -5.24 -13.79 -9.25
C ALA A 206 -4.00 -14.42 -8.59
N SER A 207 -4.13 -14.87 -7.35
CA SER A 207 -3.06 -15.55 -6.60
C SER A 207 -3.41 -17.02 -6.39
N ASP A 208 -2.39 -17.88 -6.45
CA ASP A 208 -2.54 -19.28 -6.06
C ASP A 208 -2.05 -19.53 -4.63
N SER A 209 -2.31 -20.74 -4.12
CA SER A 209 -1.88 -21.16 -2.78
C SER A 209 -0.36 -21.32 -2.63
N SER A 210 0.40 -21.30 -3.74
CA SER A 210 1.86 -21.34 -3.73
C SER A 210 2.48 -19.94 -3.67
N GLY A 211 1.66 -18.88 -3.61
CA GLY A 211 2.12 -17.49 -3.58
C GLY A 211 2.49 -16.94 -4.95
N ASN A 212 2.14 -17.61 -6.05
CA ASN A 212 2.29 -17.03 -7.38
C ASN A 212 1.16 -16.04 -7.65
N ILE A 213 1.45 -15.00 -8.45
CA ILE A 213 0.45 -14.05 -8.92
C ILE A 213 0.38 -14.11 -10.45
N TYR A 214 -0.82 -14.31 -10.96
CA TYR A 214 -1.14 -14.28 -12.38
C TYR A 214 -1.70 -12.91 -12.73
N VAL A 215 -1.22 -12.36 -13.84
CA VAL A 215 -1.51 -10.99 -14.28
C VAL A 215 -2.05 -11.02 -15.70
N ALA A 216 -3.23 -10.44 -15.90
CA ALA A 216 -3.69 -10.09 -17.24
C ALA A 216 -3.01 -8.78 -17.67
N ASP A 217 -1.96 -8.91 -18.47
CA ASP A 217 -1.16 -7.78 -18.97
C ASP A 217 -1.82 -7.22 -20.24
N SER A 218 -2.92 -6.50 -20.02
CA SER A 218 -3.96 -6.26 -21.02
C SER A 218 -3.48 -5.51 -22.26
N GLY A 219 -2.59 -4.53 -22.08
CA GLY A 219 -2.00 -3.74 -23.17
C GLY A 219 -0.93 -4.50 -23.96
N ASN A 220 -0.42 -5.62 -23.43
CA ASN A 220 0.49 -6.51 -24.14
C ASN A 220 -0.21 -7.74 -24.72
N ASN A 221 -1.49 -7.99 -24.45
CA ASN A 221 -2.18 -9.23 -24.85
C ASN A 221 -1.49 -10.51 -24.30
N LEU A 222 -0.95 -10.42 -23.08
CA LEU A 222 -0.23 -11.53 -22.43
C LEU A 222 -0.88 -11.89 -21.10
N ILE A 223 -0.70 -13.15 -20.72
CA ILE A 223 -0.89 -13.61 -19.34
C ILE A 223 0.49 -13.83 -18.74
N ARG A 224 0.77 -13.13 -17.65
CA ARG A 224 2.08 -13.13 -16.98
C ARG A 224 1.96 -13.85 -15.64
N LYS A 225 3.05 -14.44 -15.19
CA LYS A 225 3.17 -15.06 -13.87
C LYS A 225 4.30 -14.37 -13.11
N ILE A 226 4.04 -13.99 -11.86
CA ILE A 226 5.03 -13.59 -10.89
C ILE A 226 5.16 -14.75 -9.91
N ASP A 227 6.32 -15.40 -9.87
CA ASP A 227 6.54 -16.48 -8.90
C ASP A 227 6.76 -15.96 -7.48
N SER A 228 6.80 -16.87 -6.50
CA SER A 228 7.03 -16.53 -5.09
C SER A 228 8.39 -15.88 -4.81
N ASN A 229 9.34 -15.96 -5.75
CA ASN A 229 10.65 -15.31 -5.67
C ASN A 229 10.65 -13.91 -6.35
N GLY A 230 9.51 -13.48 -6.90
CA GLY A 230 9.38 -12.22 -7.61
C GLY A 230 9.88 -12.25 -9.05
N THR A 231 10.08 -13.43 -9.67
CA THR A 231 10.42 -13.52 -11.09
C THR A 231 9.17 -13.45 -11.94
N VAL A 232 9.16 -12.53 -12.91
CA VAL A 232 8.09 -12.33 -13.88
C VAL A 232 8.40 -13.08 -15.17
N THR A 233 7.50 -13.97 -15.58
CA THR A 233 7.55 -14.71 -16.85
C THR A 233 6.26 -14.55 -17.65
N THR A 234 6.32 -14.83 -18.95
CA THR A 234 5.12 -14.96 -19.78
C THR A 234 4.60 -16.38 -19.65
N LEU A 235 3.39 -16.55 -19.14
CA LEU A 235 2.72 -17.85 -19.07
C LEU A 235 2.14 -18.22 -20.45
N ALA A 236 1.42 -17.29 -21.07
CA ALA A 236 0.83 -17.49 -22.39
C ALA A 236 0.57 -16.17 -23.13
N GLY A 237 0.37 -16.27 -24.44
CA GLY A 237 0.09 -15.14 -25.33
C GLY A 237 1.25 -14.78 -26.25
N SER A 238 0.94 -14.45 -27.51
CA SER A 238 1.91 -14.10 -28.55
C SER A 238 2.28 -12.61 -28.56
N GLY A 239 1.58 -11.79 -27.78
CA GLY A 239 1.70 -10.33 -27.81
C GLY A 239 0.80 -9.64 -28.84
N SER A 240 0.26 -10.40 -29.79
CA SER A 240 -0.63 -9.88 -30.84
C SER A 240 -2.09 -9.98 -30.41
N ALA A 241 -2.88 -8.94 -30.71
CA ALA A 241 -4.32 -8.94 -30.45
C ALA A 241 -5.05 -9.92 -31.39
N ALA A 242 -5.34 -11.12 -30.88
CA ALA A 242 -6.05 -12.21 -31.55
C ALA A 242 -6.59 -13.19 -30.49
N SER A 243 -7.32 -14.24 -30.86
CA SER A 243 -7.96 -15.13 -29.85
C SER A 243 -7.82 -16.61 -30.21
N THR A 244 -6.58 -17.02 -30.52
CA THR A 244 -6.22 -18.36 -30.97
C THR A 244 -5.78 -19.22 -29.79
N ASP A 245 -6.25 -20.47 -29.76
CA ASP A 245 -5.82 -21.51 -28.80
C ASP A 245 -4.41 -22.01 -29.15
N GLY A 246 -3.71 -22.60 -28.19
CA GLY A 246 -2.37 -23.16 -28.42
C GLY A 246 -1.46 -23.16 -27.20
N GLN A 247 -0.24 -23.66 -27.40
CA GLN A 247 0.75 -23.79 -26.32
C GLN A 247 1.42 -22.44 -26.03
N GLY A 248 1.36 -21.97 -24.78
CA GLY A 248 2.13 -20.82 -24.29
C GLY A 248 2.04 -19.59 -25.21
N THR A 249 3.17 -19.22 -25.83
CA THR A 249 3.27 -18.04 -26.72
C THR A 249 2.72 -18.26 -28.12
N SER A 250 2.34 -19.50 -28.49
CA SER A 250 1.60 -19.77 -29.74
C SER A 250 0.12 -19.40 -29.63
N ALA A 251 -0.43 -19.37 -28.41
CA ALA A 251 -1.77 -18.83 -28.17
C ALA A 251 -1.78 -17.29 -28.25
N SER A 252 -2.96 -16.71 -28.48
CA SER A 252 -3.16 -15.26 -28.47
C SER A 252 -4.41 -14.87 -27.68
N PHE A 253 -4.37 -13.65 -27.15
CA PHE A 253 -5.47 -12.98 -26.44
C PHE A 253 -5.73 -11.61 -27.06
N ASN A 254 -6.94 -11.08 -26.88
CA ASN A 254 -7.32 -9.76 -27.36
C ASN A 254 -7.87 -8.95 -26.18
N ARG A 255 -6.97 -8.15 -25.59
CA ARG A 255 -7.19 -7.38 -24.35
C ARG A 255 -7.69 -8.28 -23.21
N PRO A 256 -6.86 -9.22 -22.69
CA PRO A 256 -7.27 -10.02 -21.54
C PRO A 256 -7.53 -9.14 -20.32
N LEU A 257 -8.63 -9.38 -19.58
CA LEU A 257 -9.04 -8.59 -18.42
C LEU A 257 -9.11 -9.43 -17.14
N GLY A 258 -10.29 -9.98 -16.81
CA GLY A 258 -10.50 -10.80 -15.64
C GLY A 258 -9.67 -12.09 -15.69
N ILE A 259 -9.15 -12.49 -14.53
CA ILE A 259 -8.35 -13.71 -14.36
C ILE A 259 -8.74 -14.38 -13.05
N ALA A 260 -8.78 -15.71 -13.03
CA ALA A 260 -8.99 -16.52 -11.84
C ALA A 260 -8.09 -17.76 -11.92
N VAL A 261 -7.71 -18.34 -10.78
CA VAL A 261 -6.92 -19.58 -10.72
C VAL A 261 -7.60 -20.57 -9.79
N ASP A 262 -7.69 -21.83 -10.21
CA ASP A 262 -8.25 -22.90 -9.37
C ASP A 262 -7.17 -23.60 -8.54
N ASN A 263 -7.60 -24.46 -7.61
CA ASN A 263 -6.70 -25.21 -6.73
C ASN A 263 -5.83 -26.25 -7.47
N SER A 264 -6.15 -26.55 -8.73
CA SER A 264 -5.32 -27.42 -9.58
C SER A 264 -4.28 -26.64 -10.38
N GLY A 265 -4.27 -25.31 -10.24
CA GLY A 265 -3.36 -24.40 -10.94
C GLY A 265 -3.80 -24.05 -12.36
N ASN A 266 -5.03 -24.38 -12.78
CA ASN A 266 -5.55 -23.89 -14.06
C ASN A 266 -5.93 -22.42 -13.92
N VAL A 267 -5.60 -21.65 -14.97
CA VAL A 267 -5.86 -20.21 -15.02
C VAL A 267 -6.98 -19.94 -16.00
N TYR A 268 -8.04 -19.28 -15.55
CA TYR A 268 -9.16 -18.86 -16.37
C TYR A 268 -9.02 -17.39 -16.70
N VAL A 269 -9.25 -17.04 -17.96
CA VAL A 269 -8.99 -15.72 -18.49
C VAL A 269 -10.19 -15.24 -19.31
N VAL A 270 -10.61 -14.02 -19.05
CA VAL A 270 -11.53 -13.28 -19.92
C VAL A 270 -10.71 -12.68 -21.06
N ASP A 271 -10.96 -13.18 -22.26
CA ASP A 271 -10.47 -12.60 -23.52
C ASP A 271 -11.53 -11.61 -24.01
N ASN A 272 -11.46 -10.39 -23.49
CA ASN A 272 -12.56 -9.43 -23.51
C ASN A 272 -12.98 -9.04 -24.94
N GLN A 273 -12.04 -8.54 -25.74
CA GLN A 273 -12.33 -8.20 -27.15
C GLN A 273 -12.37 -9.43 -28.03
N GLY A 274 -11.85 -10.57 -27.55
CA GLY A 274 -12.06 -11.87 -28.15
C GLY A 274 -13.44 -12.48 -27.89
N HIS A 275 -14.28 -11.88 -27.04
CA HIS A 275 -15.60 -12.39 -26.63
C HIS A 275 -15.59 -13.85 -26.16
N LYS A 276 -14.52 -14.24 -25.46
CA LYS A 276 -14.26 -15.63 -25.05
C LYS A 276 -13.84 -15.72 -23.59
N ILE A 277 -14.10 -16.89 -23.02
CA ILE A 277 -13.54 -17.35 -21.75
C ILE A 277 -12.55 -18.45 -22.07
N ARG A 278 -11.30 -18.27 -21.65
CA ARG A 278 -10.16 -19.12 -21.99
C ARG A 278 -9.67 -19.84 -20.73
N ARG A 279 -9.13 -21.04 -20.88
CA ARG A 279 -8.46 -21.81 -19.82
C ARG A 279 -7.02 -22.05 -20.23
N ILE A 280 -6.09 -21.84 -19.31
CA ILE A 280 -4.69 -22.23 -19.41
C ILE A 280 -4.49 -23.36 -18.41
N ASP A 281 -4.12 -24.55 -18.89
CA ASP A 281 -3.82 -25.66 -18.00
C ASP A 281 -2.44 -25.55 -17.35
N SER A 282 -2.12 -26.48 -16.44
CA SER A 282 -0.83 -26.52 -15.73
C SER A 282 0.38 -26.73 -16.65
N SER A 283 0.17 -27.21 -17.89
CA SER A 283 1.21 -27.34 -18.91
C SER A 283 1.42 -26.05 -19.71
N GLY A 284 0.52 -25.07 -19.57
CA GLY A 284 0.52 -23.81 -20.31
C GLY A 284 -0.24 -23.87 -21.64
N TYR A 285 -1.04 -24.91 -21.90
CA TYR A 285 -1.87 -24.97 -23.10
C TYR A 285 -3.14 -24.16 -22.91
N VAL A 286 -3.43 -23.26 -23.86
CA VAL A 286 -4.61 -22.40 -23.85
C VAL A 286 -5.72 -23.02 -24.70
N THR A 287 -6.91 -23.16 -24.11
CA THR A 287 -8.14 -23.60 -24.79
C THR A 287 -9.28 -22.61 -24.60
N THR A 288 -10.21 -22.57 -25.55
CA THR A 288 -11.47 -21.83 -25.40
C THR A 288 -12.47 -22.69 -24.62
N LEU A 289 -12.83 -22.24 -23.42
CA LEU A 289 -13.82 -22.91 -22.57
C LEU A 289 -15.25 -22.58 -23.03
N ALA A 290 -15.51 -21.31 -23.37
CA ALA A 290 -16.78 -20.85 -23.92
C ALA A 290 -16.58 -19.56 -24.73
N GLY A 291 -17.44 -19.34 -25.72
CA GLY A 291 -17.38 -18.15 -26.58
C GLY A 291 -17.02 -18.49 -28.02
N THR A 292 -17.87 -18.11 -28.97
CA THR A 292 -17.55 -18.27 -30.40
C THR A 292 -16.61 -17.21 -30.94
N GLY A 293 -16.39 -16.12 -30.19
CA GLY A 293 -15.68 -14.93 -30.65
C GLY A 293 -16.57 -13.88 -31.30
N SER A 294 -17.88 -14.12 -31.42
CA SER A 294 -18.85 -13.11 -31.85
C SER A 294 -19.58 -12.50 -30.66
N ALA A 295 -19.78 -11.18 -30.72
CA ALA A 295 -20.61 -10.47 -29.75
C ALA A 295 -22.05 -11.01 -29.74
N GLY A 296 -22.61 -11.26 -28.57
CA GLY A 296 -23.99 -11.71 -28.39
C GLY A 296 -24.23 -12.25 -26.98
N SER A 297 -25.42 -12.80 -26.72
CA SER A 297 -25.85 -13.23 -25.38
C SER A 297 -26.36 -14.68 -25.31
N SER A 298 -26.01 -15.52 -26.29
CA SER A 298 -26.52 -16.90 -26.36
C SER A 298 -25.90 -17.80 -25.27
N ASN A 299 -26.72 -18.68 -24.69
CA ASN A 299 -26.36 -19.61 -23.62
C ASN A 299 -26.26 -21.05 -24.16
N GLN A 300 -25.27 -21.32 -25.00
CA GLN A 300 -25.12 -22.61 -25.70
C GLN A 300 -23.80 -23.32 -25.34
N GLY A 301 -23.48 -23.38 -24.04
CA GLY A 301 -22.26 -24.03 -23.55
C GLY A 301 -21.00 -23.44 -24.18
N ALA A 302 -20.13 -24.27 -24.77
CA ALA A 302 -18.93 -23.83 -25.47
C ALA A 302 -19.23 -22.86 -26.64
N SER A 303 -20.38 -23.03 -27.30
CA SER A 303 -20.86 -22.19 -28.41
C SER A 303 -21.64 -20.95 -27.96
N SER A 304 -21.59 -20.61 -26.67
CA SER A 304 -22.15 -19.36 -26.16
C SER A 304 -21.55 -18.15 -26.87
N THR A 305 -22.30 -17.06 -26.92
CA THR A 305 -21.77 -15.74 -27.31
C THR A 305 -21.75 -14.85 -26.09
N PHE A 306 -20.70 -14.04 -25.96
CA PHE A 306 -20.53 -13.03 -24.91
C PHE A 306 -20.37 -11.66 -25.57
N ASN A 307 -20.61 -10.57 -24.84
CA ASN A 307 -20.39 -9.22 -25.33
C ASN A 307 -19.43 -8.48 -24.40
N SER A 308 -18.16 -8.49 -24.79
CA SER A 308 -17.03 -7.93 -24.04
C SER A 308 -17.01 -8.30 -22.55
N PRO A 309 -16.97 -9.59 -22.19
CA PRO A 309 -16.95 -10.01 -20.78
C PRO A 309 -15.75 -9.38 -20.05
N SER A 310 -15.85 -9.10 -18.75
CA SER A 310 -14.84 -8.30 -18.03
C SER A 310 -14.22 -8.98 -16.82
N GLY A 311 -15.01 -9.66 -16.00
CA GLY A 311 -14.59 -10.24 -14.71
C GLY A 311 -14.84 -11.73 -14.61
N LEU A 312 -14.05 -12.39 -13.77
CA LEU A 312 -14.15 -13.81 -13.43
C LEU A 312 -14.11 -14.02 -11.91
N ALA A 313 -14.86 -14.99 -11.42
CA ALA A 313 -14.74 -15.52 -10.06
C ALA A 313 -15.02 -17.02 -10.05
N LEU A 314 -14.33 -17.78 -9.20
CA LEU A 314 -14.59 -19.20 -8.98
C LEU A 314 -15.33 -19.39 -7.66
N ASP A 315 -16.28 -20.32 -7.62
CA ASP A 315 -16.77 -20.85 -6.35
C ASP A 315 -15.94 -22.06 -5.86
N SER A 316 -16.21 -22.55 -4.66
CA SER A 316 -15.51 -23.70 -4.06
C SER A 316 -15.74 -25.02 -4.79
N SER A 317 -16.71 -25.07 -5.71
CA SER A 317 -16.98 -26.22 -6.59
C SER A 317 -16.36 -26.03 -7.98
N ASN A 318 -15.48 -25.03 -8.16
CA ASN A 318 -14.86 -24.63 -9.43
C ASN A 318 -15.86 -24.22 -10.52
N ASN A 319 -17.07 -23.78 -10.16
CA ASN A 319 -17.91 -23.09 -11.15
C ASN A 319 -17.37 -21.68 -11.38
N LEU A 320 -17.37 -21.25 -12.64
CA LEU A 320 -16.83 -19.97 -13.06
C LEU A 320 -17.95 -18.96 -13.31
N TYR A 321 -17.94 -17.86 -12.59
CA TYR A 321 -18.88 -16.74 -12.75
C TYR A 321 -18.24 -15.67 -13.63
N VAL A 322 -18.93 -15.29 -14.68
CA VAL A 322 -18.47 -14.36 -15.72
C VAL A 322 -19.32 -13.12 -15.70
N ALA A 323 -18.70 -11.95 -15.59
CA ALA A 323 -19.38 -10.68 -15.83
C ALA A 323 -19.42 -10.40 -17.34
N ASP A 324 -20.57 -10.63 -17.98
CA ASP A 324 -20.82 -10.39 -19.40
C ASP A 324 -21.19 -8.91 -19.62
N LEU A 325 -20.16 -8.07 -19.56
CA LEU A 325 -20.25 -6.62 -19.30
C LEU A 325 -21.31 -5.89 -20.12
N HIS A 326 -21.29 -6.04 -21.46
CA HIS A 326 -22.19 -5.29 -22.34
C HIS A 326 -23.53 -5.98 -22.57
N ASN A 327 -23.71 -7.20 -22.06
CA ASN A 327 -25.02 -7.82 -21.96
C ASN A 327 -25.70 -7.53 -20.61
N HIS A 328 -24.98 -6.94 -19.64
CA HIS A 328 -25.47 -6.68 -18.29
C HIS A 328 -25.89 -7.96 -17.54
N LEU A 329 -25.16 -9.07 -17.77
CA LEU A 329 -25.44 -10.37 -17.16
C LEU A 329 -24.26 -10.86 -16.32
N ILE A 330 -24.57 -11.61 -15.26
CA ILE A 330 -23.62 -12.52 -14.62
C ILE A 330 -23.97 -13.94 -15.07
N ARG A 331 -22.99 -14.66 -15.61
CA ARG A 331 -23.20 -15.99 -16.19
C ARG A 331 -22.33 -17.01 -15.48
N LYS A 332 -22.92 -18.10 -15.00
CA LYS A 332 -22.20 -19.18 -14.32
C LYS A 332 -21.88 -20.29 -15.32
N ILE A 333 -20.62 -20.67 -15.50
CA ILE A 333 -20.15 -21.83 -16.26
C ILE A 333 -19.81 -22.96 -15.28
N SER A 334 -20.50 -24.10 -15.39
CA SER A 334 -20.20 -25.28 -14.58
C SER A 334 -19.04 -26.06 -15.19
N ILE A 335 -17.88 -26.10 -14.54
CA ILE A 335 -16.71 -26.84 -15.05
C ILE A 335 -16.75 -28.25 -14.44
N PRO A 336 -16.92 -29.31 -15.24
CA PRO A 336 -16.88 -30.67 -14.71
C PRO A 336 -15.50 -30.94 -14.10
N PRO A 337 -15.40 -31.68 -12.98
CA PRO A 337 -14.11 -32.18 -12.49
C PRO A 337 -13.42 -32.96 -13.60
N GLU A 338 -12.13 -32.69 -13.83
CA GLU A 338 -11.34 -33.49 -14.76
C GLU A 338 -11.45 -34.96 -14.33
N HIS A 339 -11.89 -35.83 -15.27
CA HIS A 339 -12.36 -37.22 -15.10
C HIS A 339 -13.88 -37.48 -15.12
N SER A 340 -14.73 -36.47 -15.33
CA SER A 340 -16.15 -36.73 -15.61
C SER A 340 -16.48 -36.54 -17.10
N GLU A 341 -16.77 -37.63 -17.81
CA GLU A 341 -17.50 -37.59 -19.08
C GLU A 341 -18.95 -37.10 -18.81
N VAL A 342 -19.15 -35.82 -18.53
CA VAL A 342 -20.49 -35.25 -18.45
C VAL A 342 -20.51 -33.85 -19.04
N ALA A 343 -21.39 -33.66 -20.02
CA ALA A 343 -21.56 -32.42 -20.77
C ALA A 343 -21.82 -31.19 -19.87
N LEU A 344 -21.15 -30.09 -20.19
CA LEU A 344 -21.36 -28.75 -19.65
C LEU A 344 -22.86 -28.40 -19.60
N THR A 345 -23.43 -28.27 -18.40
CA THR A 345 -24.80 -27.79 -18.19
C THR A 345 -24.77 -26.51 -17.34
N LEU A 346 -25.34 -25.41 -17.86
CA LEU A 346 -25.37 -24.08 -17.25
C LEU A 346 -26.80 -23.68 -16.84
N TYR A 347 -26.93 -22.92 -15.74
CA TYR A 347 -28.17 -22.34 -15.24
C TYR A 347 -28.02 -20.81 -15.06
N ASN A 348 -29.11 -20.05 -15.28
CA ASN A 348 -29.19 -18.65 -14.86
C ASN A 348 -29.48 -18.58 -13.36
N LEU A 349 -28.89 -17.60 -12.65
CA LEU A 349 -29.30 -17.24 -11.30
C LEU A 349 -30.30 -16.08 -11.44
N ASP A 350 -31.54 -16.32 -11.02
CA ASP A 350 -32.60 -15.30 -10.93
C ASP A 350 -32.31 -14.27 -9.82
#